data_AF-A0A1Y3WAZ4-F1
#
_entry.id   AF-A0A1Y3WAZ4-F1
#
_cell.length_a   1.000
_cell.length_b   1.000
_cell.length_c   1.000
_cell.angle_alpha   90.00
_cell.angle_beta   90.00
_cell.angle_gamma   90.00
#
_symmetry.space_group_name_H-M   'P 1'
#
loop_
_entity.id
_entity.type
_entity.pdbx_description
1 polymer ?
#
loop_
_entity_poly.entity_id
_entity_poly.type
_entity_poly.pdbx_seq_one_letter_code
_entity_poly.pdbx_strand_id
1 'polypeptide(L)'
;MNLKRRLVILCGLLFCLVLLVSGCSSGGKSSSGGGSGDGKAGTRDSTPHVYVPEASGTGLLGGPPLTLDISHTDQGYLMALYDGSASKANIQITGPDGITYKYFITTPGQYVTLPLTSGSGTYTIAGYENIVDNQYASLYKETIEVTLADELLPYLYPNQYVNFSSESRAVQKASEVVKSASSDLDAVADVYHFVIEHVSYDTEKAETVPAGYLPDVDETLSTGKGICFDYAALTTAMLRSQNIPTRLEIGYSGKIYHAWISVYIEDIGWIDKLIEFTGDAWTRMDPTFASSNENNEKILKYIGDGSNYNLQYLH
;
A
#
# COMPACT_ATOMS: atom_id res chain seq x y z
N MET A 1 68.94 -23.38 20.66
CA MET A 1 70.04 -22.66 19.98
C MET A 1 69.70 -21.18 20.04
N ASN A 2 70.19 -20.46 21.07
CA ASN A 2 71.31 -19.49 21.00
C ASN A 2 70.88 -18.17 20.31
N LEU A 3 71.08 -16.97 20.83
CA LEU A 3 71.79 -16.47 22.02
C LEU A 3 71.44 -14.98 22.22
N LYS A 4 71.49 -14.54 23.47
CA LYS A 4 71.46 -13.17 24.01
C LYS A 4 72.47 -12.19 23.35
N ARG A 5 72.18 -10.87 23.38
CA ARG A 5 73.01 -9.74 23.92
C ARG A 5 72.52 -8.37 23.36
N ARG A 6 72.16 -7.39 24.22
CA ARG A 6 72.95 -6.23 24.75
C ARG A 6 73.46 -5.27 23.66
N LEU A 7 73.64 -3.96 23.80
CA LEU A 7 73.26 -2.84 24.70
C LEU A 7 74.18 -1.67 24.24
N VAL A 8 73.61 -0.47 24.02
CA VAL A 8 74.22 0.90 24.12
C VAL A 8 75.26 1.37 23.06
N ILE A 9 75.27 2.71 22.89
CA ILE A 9 76.26 3.67 22.36
C ILE A 9 75.68 4.44 21.14
N LEU A 10 75.72 5.77 20.97
CA LEU A 10 76.13 6.96 21.73
C LEU A 10 75.94 8.20 20.80
N CYS A 11 75.62 9.36 21.38
CA CYS A 11 75.99 10.75 21.02
C CYS A 11 75.88 11.34 19.59
N GLY A 12 75.33 12.57 19.57
CA GLY A 12 75.69 13.68 18.67
C GLY A 12 74.61 14.77 18.75
N LEU A 13 74.75 15.82 19.59
CA LEU A 13 75.33 17.14 19.27
C LEU A 13 74.73 17.74 17.98
N LEU A 14 74.29 19.00 17.82
CA LEU A 14 74.35 20.26 18.56
C LEU A 14 73.84 21.27 17.50
N PHE A 15 72.91 22.20 17.78
CA PHE A 15 73.08 23.65 17.48
C PHE A 15 71.84 24.48 17.79
N CYS A 16 72.10 25.63 18.40
CA CYS A 16 71.20 26.75 18.66
C CYS A 16 70.82 27.49 17.35
N LEU A 17 69.70 28.21 17.32
CA LEU A 17 69.67 29.69 17.40
C LEU A 17 68.28 30.26 17.00
N VAL A 18 67.71 30.99 17.96
CA VAL A 18 66.76 32.13 17.94
C VAL A 18 66.36 32.72 16.57
N LEU A 19 65.07 33.02 16.38
CA LEU A 19 64.54 34.34 15.95
C LEU A 19 63.00 34.43 16.08
N LEU A 20 62.53 35.45 16.79
CA LEU A 20 61.16 35.97 16.87
C LEU A 20 60.82 36.78 15.61
N VAL A 21 59.64 36.59 14.98
CA VAL A 21 58.75 37.70 14.53
C VAL A 21 57.32 37.19 14.36
N SER A 22 56.37 38.03 14.78
CA SER A 22 54.90 37.92 14.74
C SER A 22 54.28 37.67 13.36
N GLY A 23 53.17 36.93 13.33
CA GLY A 23 52.23 36.87 12.21
C GLY A 23 50.88 36.33 12.65
N CYS A 24 49.90 37.22 12.86
CA CYS A 24 48.49 36.85 13.04
C CYS A 24 47.93 36.27 11.74
N SER A 25 47.35 35.08 11.81
CA SER A 25 46.46 34.54 10.78
C SER A 25 45.37 33.73 11.48
N SER A 26 44.13 34.09 11.19
CA SER A 26 42.89 33.54 11.73
C SER A 26 42.54 32.18 11.11
N GLY A 27 42.01 31.27 11.93
CA GLY A 27 41.07 30.23 11.48
C GLY A 27 41.58 28.80 11.53
N GLY A 28 40.92 27.97 12.35
CA GLY A 28 41.10 26.51 12.33
C GLY A 28 40.70 25.82 13.63
N LYS A 29 39.40 25.83 13.98
CA LYS A 29 38.86 24.85 14.94
C LYS A 29 38.36 23.64 14.14
N SER A 30 38.94 22.50 14.50
CA SER A 30 38.63 21.14 14.07
C SER A 30 37.15 20.80 14.22
N SER A 31 36.52 20.39 13.11
CA SER A 31 35.19 19.83 13.04
C SER A 31 35.19 18.36 13.48
N SER A 32 34.53 18.05 14.59
CA SER A 32 33.99 16.72 14.88
C SER A 32 32.69 16.54 14.11
N GLY A 33 32.74 15.86 12.98
CA GLY A 33 31.57 15.51 12.17
C GLY A 33 30.79 14.35 12.78
N GLY A 34 29.81 14.67 13.63
CA GLY A 34 28.65 13.82 13.88
C GLY A 34 27.51 14.30 12.99
N GLY A 35 27.42 13.74 11.78
CA GLY A 35 26.33 14.06 10.85
C GLY A 35 25.08 13.26 11.21
N SER A 36 24.21 13.81 12.06
CA SER A 36 22.79 13.48 12.02
C SER A 36 22.23 14.22 10.81
N GLY A 37 21.93 13.49 9.74
CA GLY A 37 21.22 14.03 8.58
C GLY A 37 19.79 14.37 8.99
N ASP A 38 19.58 15.63 9.39
CA ASP A 38 18.25 16.20 9.53
C ASP A 38 17.71 16.41 8.11
N GLY A 39 17.09 15.37 7.55
CA GLY A 39 16.37 15.46 6.30
C GLY A 39 15.31 16.54 6.41
N LYS A 40 15.36 17.53 5.53
CA LYS A 40 14.41 18.65 5.54
C LYS A 40 12.99 18.10 5.38
N ALA A 41 12.12 18.33 6.35
CA ALA A 41 10.71 17.94 6.27
C ALA A 41 10.07 18.60 5.04
N GLY A 42 9.24 17.85 4.34
CA GLY A 42 8.48 18.33 3.20
C GLY A 42 7.38 19.29 3.61
N THR A 43 6.68 19.88 2.64
CA THR A 43 5.56 20.80 2.90
C THR A 43 4.21 20.10 3.07
N ARG A 44 4.11 18.82 2.69
CA ARG A 44 2.91 18.00 2.86
C ARG A 44 2.81 17.49 4.30
N ASP A 45 1.60 17.39 4.84
CA ASP A 45 1.38 16.69 6.10
C ASP A 45 1.66 15.18 5.91
N SER A 46 2.52 14.61 6.76
CA SER A 46 2.86 13.19 6.77
C SER A 46 2.20 12.44 7.92
N THR A 47 1.34 13.10 8.71
CA THR A 47 0.62 12.48 9.83
C THR A 47 -0.35 11.44 9.29
N PRO A 48 -0.33 10.20 9.81
CA PRO A 48 -1.31 9.19 9.40
C PRO A 48 -2.75 9.65 9.62
N HIS A 49 -3.58 9.38 8.63
CA HIS A 49 -5.03 9.51 8.69
C HIS A 49 -5.66 8.17 8.35
N VAL A 50 -6.13 7.44 9.36
CA VAL A 50 -6.73 6.11 9.20
C VAL A 50 -8.22 6.20 9.47
N TYR A 51 -9.02 5.95 8.44
CA TYR A 51 -10.46 5.77 8.58
C TYR A 51 -10.78 4.44 9.26
N VAL A 52 -11.74 4.45 10.19
CA VAL A 52 -12.12 3.25 10.96
C VAL A 52 -13.56 2.87 10.62
N PRO A 53 -13.80 1.74 9.94
CA PRO A 53 -15.15 1.25 9.68
C PRO A 53 -15.88 0.89 10.97
N GLU A 54 -17.16 1.24 11.05
CA GLU A 54 -18.02 0.94 12.19
C GLU A 54 -19.26 0.12 11.79
N ALA A 55 -19.71 -0.77 12.68
CA ALA A 55 -20.98 -1.49 12.56
C ALA A 55 -21.99 -0.93 13.57
N SER A 56 -22.64 0.18 13.21
CA SER A 56 -23.52 0.94 14.12
C SER A 56 -24.91 0.32 14.32
N GLY A 57 -25.30 -0.65 13.51
CA GLY A 57 -26.55 -1.41 13.65
C GLY A 57 -27.83 -0.62 13.37
N THR A 58 -27.76 0.55 12.72
CA THR A 58 -28.94 1.34 12.37
C THR A 58 -29.67 0.82 11.13
N GLY A 59 -28.99 0.02 10.30
CA GLY A 59 -29.59 -0.73 9.20
C GLY A 59 -28.93 -2.09 9.06
N LEU A 60 -29.73 -3.15 9.00
CA LEU A 60 -29.26 -4.53 8.90
C LEU A 60 -29.99 -5.28 7.78
N LEU A 61 -29.26 -6.13 7.07
CA LEU A 61 -29.79 -7.12 6.14
C LEU A 61 -29.49 -8.53 6.66
N GLY A 62 -30.42 -9.44 6.38
CA GLY A 62 -30.31 -10.83 6.82
C GLY A 62 -30.43 -11.00 8.35
N GLY A 63 -29.73 -11.99 8.87
CA GLY A 63 -29.69 -12.36 10.29
C GLY A 63 -28.78 -13.58 10.48
N PRO A 64 -28.54 -14.03 11.72
CA PRO A 64 -27.70 -15.19 11.99
C PRO A 64 -28.09 -16.39 11.11
N PRO A 65 -27.13 -17.08 10.46
CA PRO A 65 -25.70 -17.02 10.75
C PRO A 65 -24.90 -15.90 10.03
N LEU A 66 -25.54 -15.08 9.19
CA LEU A 66 -24.85 -14.06 8.38
C LEU A 66 -25.64 -12.75 8.38
N THR A 67 -25.13 -11.78 9.13
CA THR A 67 -25.72 -10.44 9.22
C THR A 67 -24.86 -9.46 8.45
N LEU A 68 -25.49 -8.53 7.72
CA LEU A 68 -24.80 -7.46 7.02
C LEU A 68 -25.31 -6.11 7.51
N ASP A 69 -24.43 -5.34 8.12
CA ASP A 69 -24.70 -3.98 8.55
C ASP A 69 -24.50 -3.02 7.38
N ILE A 70 -25.55 -2.25 7.10
CA ILE A 70 -25.65 -1.28 6.00
C ILE A 70 -25.78 0.17 6.52
N SER A 71 -25.38 0.41 7.77
CA SER A 71 -25.57 1.70 8.45
C SER A 71 -24.79 2.86 7.80
N HIS A 72 -23.68 2.54 7.12
CA HIS A 72 -22.73 3.52 6.57
C HIS A 72 -22.55 3.37 5.06
N THR A 73 -23.64 3.07 4.34
CA THR A 73 -23.62 3.00 2.87
C THR A 73 -23.22 4.31 2.22
N ASP A 74 -23.50 5.45 2.86
CA ASP A 74 -23.06 6.79 2.45
C ASP A 74 -21.53 6.97 2.55
N GLN A 75 -20.89 6.26 3.47
CA GLN A 75 -19.43 6.22 3.63
C GLN A 75 -18.75 5.19 2.70
N GLY A 76 -19.54 4.45 1.91
CA GLY A 76 -19.00 3.56 0.89
C GLY A 76 -18.55 2.18 1.39
N TYR A 77 -19.05 1.71 2.53
CA TYR A 77 -18.76 0.36 3.01
C TYR A 77 -19.95 -0.31 3.71
N LEU A 78 -19.86 -1.63 3.84
CA LEU A 78 -20.78 -2.50 4.61
C LEU A 78 -19.96 -3.30 5.63
N MET A 79 -20.57 -3.71 6.73
CA MET A 79 -19.90 -4.58 7.73
C MET A 79 -20.57 -5.94 7.80
N ALA A 80 -19.89 -6.98 7.34
CA ALA A 80 -20.40 -8.35 7.38
C ALA A 80 -19.97 -9.05 8.67
N LEU A 81 -20.91 -9.69 9.36
CA LEU A 81 -20.68 -10.55 10.51
C LEU A 81 -21.21 -11.95 10.21
N TYR A 82 -20.34 -12.94 10.38
CA TYR A 82 -20.72 -14.35 10.27
C TYR A 82 -20.51 -15.03 11.62
N ASP A 83 -21.54 -15.70 12.13
CA ASP A 83 -21.54 -16.43 13.40
C ASP A 83 -21.99 -17.90 13.25
N GLY A 84 -22.03 -18.39 12.01
CA GLY A 84 -22.36 -19.77 11.69
C GLY A 84 -21.23 -20.78 11.98
N SER A 85 -21.58 -22.06 11.87
CA SER A 85 -20.66 -23.18 12.11
C SER A 85 -19.97 -23.72 10.85
N ALA A 86 -20.42 -23.31 9.66
CA ALA A 86 -19.76 -23.71 8.41
C ALA A 86 -18.40 -23.02 8.26
N SER A 87 -17.54 -23.59 7.40
CA SER A 87 -16.16 -23.12 7.20
C SER A 87 -16.05 -21.67 6.71
N LYS A 88 -17.06 -21.19 5.98
CA LYS A 88 -17.11 -19.84 5.43
C LYS A 88 -18.53 -19.44 5.05
N ALA A 89 -18.80 -18.15 5.09
CA ALA A 89 -19.91 -17.52 4.40
C ALA A 89 -19.44 -16.77 3.15
N ASN A 90 -20.37 -16.42 2.28
CA ASN A 90 -20.11 -15.60 1.10
C ASN A 90 -21.15 -14.48 0.99
N ILE A 91 -20.67 -13.25 0.87
CA ILE A 91 -21.47 -12.08 0.48
C ILE A 91 -21.14 -11.77 -0.97
N GLN A 92 -22.17 -11.65 -1.80
CA GLN A 92 -22.04 -11.19 -3.18
C GLN A 92 -22.69 -9.83 -3.32
N ILE A 93 -21.95 -8.87 -3.87
CA ILE A 93 -22.40 -7.49 -4.07
C ILE A 93 -22.33 -7.21 -5.58
N THR A 94 -23.48 -6.93 -6.18
CA THR A 94 -23.58 -6.50 -7.58
C THR A 94 -23.99 -5.03 -7.59
N GLY A 95 -23.10 -4.15 -8.03
CA GLY A 95 -23.33 -2.71 -8.09
C GLY A 95 -23.88 -2.24 -9.44
N PRO A 96 -24.00 -0.91 -9.62
CA PRO A 96 -24.46 -0.29 -10.87
C PRO A 96 -23.60 -0.59 -12.12
N ASP A 97 -22.33 -0.97 -11.92
CA ASP A 97 -21.43 -1.42 -12.99
C ASP A 97 -21.76 -2.82 -13.54
N GLY A 98 -22.67 -3.55 -12.88
CA GLY A 98 -23.06 -4.92 -13.23
C GLY A 98 -22.04 -5.99 -12.84
N ILE A 99 -20.93 -5.63 -12.20
CA ILE A 99 -19.90 -6.58 -11.74
C ILE A 99 -20.35 -7.16 -10.40
N THR A 100 -20.18 -8.48 -10.23
CA THR A 100 -20.50 -9.16 -8.97
C THR A 100 -19.23 -9.45 -8.18
N TYR A 101 -19.02 -8.68 -7.13
CA TYR A 101 -17.95 -8.85 -6.16
C TYR A 101 -18.31 -9.95 -5.18
N LYS A 102 -17.37 -10.86 -4.89
CA LYS A 102 -17.58 -12.01 -4.00
C LYS A 102 -16.61 -11.94 -2.83
N TYR A 103 -17.17 -11.76 -1.64
CA TYR A 103 -16.43 -11.67 -0.39
C TYR A 103 -16.65 -12.93 0.42
N PHE A 104 -15.57 -13.58 0.86
CA PHE A 104 -15.66 -14.82 1.66
C PHE A 104 -15.33 -14.50 3.11
N ILE A 105 -16.28 -14.74 4.02
CA ILE A 105 -16.12 -14.45 5.44
C ILE A 105 -15.70 -15.73 6.14
N THR A 106 -14.45 -15.78 6.59
CA THR A 106 -13.80 -16.99 7.14
C THR A 106 -13.48 -16.87 8.63
N THR A 107 -13.72 -15.71 9.24
CA THR A 107 -13.40 -15.44 10.65
C THR A 107 -14.69 -15.23 11.45
N PRO A 108 -15.24 -16.29 12.08
CA PRO A 108 -16.49 -16.18 12.82
C PRO A 108 -16.41 -15.18 13.97
N GLY A 109 -17.49 -14.43 14.18
CA GLY A 109 -17.63 -13.49 15.30
C GLY A 109 -16.84 -12.17 15.13
N GLN A 110 -16.18 -11.96 13.99
CA GLN A 110 -15.52 -10.69 13.68
C GLN A 110 -16.21 -10.02 12.49
N TYR A 111 -16.33 -8.70 12.57
CA TYR A 111 -16.80 -7.91 11.44
C TYR A 111 -15.73 -7.83 10.36
N VAL A 112 -16.18 -7.93 9.10
CA VAL A 112 -15.35 -7.74 7.91
C VAL A 112 -15.94 -6.60 7.09
N THR A 113 -15.10 -5.62 6.78
CA THR A 113 -15.49 -4.45 5.97
C THR A 113 -15.48 -4.78 4.49
N LEU A 114 -16.60 -4.52 3.81
CA LEU A 114 -16.79 -4.75 2.38
C LEU A 114 -16.99 -3.39 1.69
N PRO A 115 -16.17 -3.02 0.70
CA PRO A 115 -16.26 -1.70 0.06
C PRO A 115 -17.37 -1.69 -1.01
N LEU A 116 -18.00 -0.52 -1.20
CA LEU A 116 -18.95 -0.23 -2.26
C LEU A 116 -18.24 0.52 -3.39
N THR A 117 -17.52 -0.21 -4.24
CA THR A 117 -16.61 0.39 -5.24
C THR A 117 -17.26 0.81 -6.55
N SER A 118 -18.54 0.50 -6.76
CA SER A 118 -19.31 0.80 -7.98
C SER A 118 -20.05 2.15 -7.97
N GLY A 119 -19.74 3.05 -7.02
CA GLY A 119 -20.33 4.39 -6.92
C GLY A 119 -21.76 4.43 -6.38
N SER A 120 -22.43 5.59 -6.51
CA SER A 120 -23.84 5.71 -6.10
C SER A 120 -24.78 4.96 -7.05
N GLY A 121 -25.84 4.37 -6.51
CA GLY A 121 -26.89 3.71 -7.27
C GLY A 121 -27.46 2.47 -6.59
N THR A 122 -28.13 1.64 -7.38
CA THR A 122 -28.77 0.41 -6.92
C THR A 122 -27.75 -0.73 -6.76
N TYR A 123 -27.74 -1.36 -5.59
CA TYR A 123 -26.94 -2.55 -5.30
C TYR A 123 -27.83 -3.75 -5.03
N THR A 124 -27.50 -4.88 -5.63
CA THR A 124 -28.08 -6.19 -5.25
C THR A 124 -27.07 -6.94 -4.39
N ILE A 125 -27.50 -7.36 -3.20
CA ILE A 125 -26.65 -8.06 -2.23
C ILE A 125 -27.25 -9.43 -1.95
N ALA A 126 -26.45 -10.49 -2.05
CA ALA A 126 -26.85 -11.85 -1.71
C ALA A 126 -25.91 -12.47 -0.69
N GLY A 127 -26.48 -13.08 0.34
CA GLY A 127 -25.76 -13.77 1.41
C GLY A 127 -25.91 -15.29 1.30
N TYR A 128 -24.82 -16.00 1.53
CA TYR A 128 -24.73 -17.44 1.40
C TYR A 128 -23.91 -18.07 2.53
N GLU A 129 -24.28 -19.28 2.95
CA GLU A 129 -23.47 -20.12 3.84
C GLU A 129 -22.92 -21.32 3.06
N ASN A 130 -21.65 -21.66 3.28
CA ASN A 130 -21.06 -22.82 2.64
C ASN A 130 -21.64 -24.12 3.21
N ILE A 131 -21.95 -25.08 2.34
CA ILE A 131 -22.40 -26.42 2.73
C ILE A 131 -21.22 -27.38 2.66
N VAL A 132 -20.67 -27.54 1.46
CA VAL A 132 -19.53 -28.41 1.16
C VAL A 132 -18.91 -27.97 -0.17
N ASP A 133 -17.59 -27.99 -0.26
CA ASP A 133 -16.84 -27.57 -1.45
C ASP A 133 -17.32 -26.20 -1.98
N ASN A 134 -17.88 -26.18 -3.19
CA ASN A 134 -18.42 -25.00 -3.86
C ASN A 134 -19.96 -24.93 -3.82
N GLN A 135 -20.62 -25.72 -2.98
CA GLN A 135 -22.07 -25.68 -2.78
C GLN A 135 -22.42 -24.74 -1.62
N TYR A 136 -23.41 -23.88 -1.84
CA TYR A 136 -23.82 -22.84 -0.90
C TYR A 136 -25.34 -22.83 -0.74
N ALA A 137 -25.79 -22.64 0.50
CA ALA A 137 -27.19 -22.33 0.81
C ALA A 137 -27.40 -20.82 0.68
N SER A 138 -28.45 -20.41 -0.06
CA SER A 138 -28.87 -19.01 -0.10
C SER A 138 -29.53 -18.65 1.23
N LEU A 139 -29.01 -17.61 1.90
CA LEU A 139 -29.58 -17.09 3.14
C LEU A 139 -30.56 -15.96 2.85
N TYR A 140 -30.14 -14.99 2.02
CA TYR A 140 -30.97 -13.85 1.63
C TYR A 140 -30.47 -13.23 0.33
N LYS A 141 -31.33 -12.42 -0.29
CA LYS A 141 -31.01 -11.57 -1.43
C LYS A 141 -31.85 -10.31 -1.36
N GLU A 142 -31.19 -9.17 -1.24
CA GLU A 142 -31.80 -7.87 -1.01
C GLU A 142 -31.31 -6.85 -2.05
N THR A 143 -32.04 -5.75 -2.17
CA THR A 143 -31.66 -4.61 -3.02
C THR A 143 -31.70 -3.35 -2.18
N ILE A 144 -30.63 -2.55 -2.28
CA ILE A 144 -30.49 -1.28 -1.56
C ILE A 144 -30.15 -0.17 -2.55
N GLU A 145 -30.58 1.05 -2.21
CA GLU A 145 -30.16 2.27 -2.90
C GLU A 145 -29.05 2.94 -2.09
N VAL A 146 -27.93 3.21 -2.74
CA VAL A 146 -26.75 3.83 -2.12
C VAL A 146 -26.56 5.22 -2.71
N THR A 147 -26.36 6.21 -1.86
CA THR A 147 -25.93 7.56 -2.23
C THR A 147 -24.70 7.89 -1.41
N LEU A 148 -23.53 7.86 -2.04
CA LEU A 148 -22.27 8.17 -1.39
C LEU A 148 -22.22 9.67 -1.04
N ALA A 149 -21.67 9.98 0.14
CA ALA A 149 -21.37 11.36 0.51
C ALA A 149 -20.24 11.92 -0.36
N ASP A 150 -19.28 11.07 -0.72
CA ASP A 150 -18.17 11.35 -1.63
C ASP A 150 -17.76 10.03 -2.32
N GLU A 151 -17.53 10.09 -3.63
CA GLU A 151 -17.15 8.93 -4.46
C GLU A 151 -15.75 8.38 -4.13
N LEU A 152 -14.92 9.14 -3.40
CA LEU A 152 -13.57 8.74 -3.02
C LEU A 152 -13.51 7.94 -1.71
N LEU A 153 -14.53 8.03 -0.85
CA LEU A 153 -14.56 7.37 0.46
C LEU A 153 -14.32 5.84 0.41
N PRO A 154 -14.95 5.06 -0.50
CA PRO A 154 -14.68 3.63 -0.59
C PRO A 154 -13.19 3.26 -0.76
N TYR A 155 -12.39 4.18 -1.31
CA TYR A 155 -10.97 4.00 -1.61
C TYR A 155 -10.04 4.60 -0.55
N LEU A 156 -10.58 4.98 0.61
CA LEU A 156 -9.85 5.48 1.78
C LEU A 156 -9.96 4.53 2.98
N TYR A 157 -11.08 3.84 3.14
CA TYR A 157 -11.28 2.89 4.24
C TYR A 157 -10.44 1.61 4.07
N PRO A 158 -10.01 0.97 5.18
CA PRO A 158 -9.56 -0.40 5.17
C PRO A 158 -10.71 -1.34 4.81
N ASN A 159 -10.40 -2.43 4.11
CA ASN A 159 -11.38 -3.44 3.72
C ASN A 159 -10.78 -4.85 3.70
N GLN A 160 -11.57 -5.86 3.36
CA GLN A 160 -11.12 -7.26 3.34
C GLN A 160 -9.83 -7.49 2.52
N TYR A 161 -9.65 -6.77 1.41
CA TYR A 161 -8.52 -6.94 0.49
C TYR A 161 -7.32 -6.06 0.86
N VAL A 162 -7.58 -4.96 1.57
CA VAL A 162 -6.56 -4.02 2.07
C VAL A 162 -6.88 -3.70 3.53
N ASN A 163 -6.49 -4.61 4.42
CA ASN A 163 -6.80 -4.50 5.84
C ASN A 163 -5.63 -3.85 6.61
N PHE A 164 -5.89 -2.73 7.27
CA PHE A 164 -4.93 -1.98 8.07
C PHE A 164 -5.64 -1.18 9.17
N SER A 165 -4.90 -0.79 10.20
CA SER A 165 -5.37 0.09 11.27
C SER A 165 -4.27 1.07 11.68
N SER A 166 -4.58 1.99 12.61
CA SER A 166 -3.59 2.92 13.18
C SER A 166 -2.38 2.22 13.82
N GLU A 167 -2.56 0.97 14.25
CA GLU A 167 -1.53 0.16 14.90
C GLU A 167 -0.64 -0.59 13.90
N SER A 168 -1.06 -0.70 12.63
CA SER A 168 -0.30 -1.38 11.59
C SER A 168 1.07 -0.73 11.39
N ARG A 169 2.13 -1.55 11.30
CA ARG A 169 3.48 -1.07 11.00
C ARG A 169 3.57 -0.47 9.61
N ALA A 170 2.76 -0.93 8.66
CA ALA A 170 2.61 -0.32 7.34
C ALA A 170 2.20 1.16 7.42
N VAL A 171 1.27 1.52 8.31
CA VAL A 171 0.82 2.90 8.50
C VAL A 171 1.93 3.78 9.08
N GLN A 172 2.63 3.28 10.11
CA GLN A 172 3.76 3.99 10.70
C GLN A 172 4.89 4.20 9.69
N LYS A 173 5.21 3.15 8.92
CA LYS A 173 6.23 3.21 7.86
C LYS A 173 5.84 4.20 6.77
N ALA A 174 4.57 4.27 6.36
CA ALA A 174 4.11 5.23 5.38
C ALA A 174 4.40 6.68 5.78
N SER A 175 4.11 7.03 7.04
CA SER A 175 4.42 8.36 7.59
C SER A 175 5.91 8.70 7.56
N GLU A 176 6.77 7.71 7.84
CA GLU A 176 8.22 7.88 7.75
C GLU A 176 8.69 8.10 6.30
N VAL A 177 8.16 7.30 5.38
CA VAL A 177 8.52 7.31 3.96
C VAL A 177 8.18 8.65 3.31
N VAL A 178 7.00 9.20 3.60
CA VAL A 178 6.52 10.43 2.96
C VAL A 178 6.91 11.71 3.73
N LYS A 179 7.78 11.61 4.73
CA LYS A 179 8.16 12.74 5.60
C LYS A 179 8.79 13.93 4.85
N SER A 180 9.44 13.67 3.71
CA SER A 180 10.03 14.68 2.84
C SER A 180 9.14 15.12 1.68
N ALA A 181 7.96 14.50 1.51
CA ALA A 181 7.06 14.79 0.40
C ALA A 181 6.53 16.23 0.46
N SER A 182 6.48 16.91 -0.69
CA SER A 182 5.93 18.27 -0.78
C SER A 182 4.53 18.31 -1.39
N SER A 183 4.09 17.19 -1.99
CA SER A 183 2.79 16.99 -2.63
C SER A 183 2.33 15.53 -2.51
N ASP A 184 1.05 15.25 -2.76
CA ASP A 184 0.56 13.87 -2.83
C ASP A 184 1.25 13.06 -3.93
N LEU A 185 1.64 13.69 -5.04
CA LEU A 185 2.40 13.02 -6.09
C LEU A 185 3.78 12.59 -5.60
N ASP A 186 4.48 13.44 -4.82
CA ASP A 186 5.75 13.07 -4.18
C ASP A 186 5.54 11.91 -3.19
N ALA A 187 4.47 11.96 -2.39
CA ALA A 187 4.15 10.90 -1.44
C ALA A 187 3.88 9.56 -2.14
N VAL A 188 3.15 9.56 -3.26
CA VAL A 188 2.95 8.38 -4.10
C VAL A 188 4.30 7.86 -4.62
N ALA A 189 5.19 8.74 -5.06
CA ALA A 189 6.52 8.36 -5.55
C ALA A 189 7.40 7.75 -4.47
N ASP A 190 7.45 8.37 -3.30
CA ASP A 190 8.23 7.91 -2.16
C ASP A 190 7.76 6.52 -1.71
N VAL A 191 6.43 6.30 -1.61
CA VAL A 191 5.86 4.98 -1.26
C VAL A 191 6.14 3.95 -2.35
N TYR A 192 5.95 4.30 -3.63
CA TYR A 192 6.27 3.41 -4.74
C TYR A 192 7.72 2.93 -4.69
N HIS A 193 8.67 3.87 -4.61
CA HIS A 193 10.10 3.57 -4.55
C HIS A 193 10.45 2.73 -3.33
N PHE A 194 9.93 3.07 -2.16
CA PHE A 194 10.12 2.27 -0.96
C PHE A 194 9.67 0.82 -1.16
N VAL A 195 8.46 0.59 -1.66
CA VAL A 195 7.90 -0.77 -1.79
C VAL A 195 8.70 -1.60 -2.80
N ILE A 196 9.05 -1.05 -3.96
CA ILE A 196 9.81 -1.81 -4.98
C ILE A 196 11.25 -2.11 -4.56
N GLU A 197 11.85 -1.27 -3.72
CA GLU A 197 13.20 -1.50 -3.18
C GLU A 197 13.19 -2.47 -1.99
N HIS A 198 12.12 -2.43 -1.18
CA HIS A 198 12.01 -3.21 0.05
C HIS A 198 11.45 -4.62 -0.17
N VAL A 199 10.49 -4.78 -1.09
CA VAL A 199 9.80 -6.05 -1.32
C VAL A 199 10.35 -6.75 -2.56
N SER A 200 10.69 -8.03 -2.42
CA SER A 200 11.11 -8.93 -3.50
C SER A 200 10.01 -9.91 -3.88
N TYR A 201 9.92 -10.26 -5.17
CA TYR A 201 8.86 -11.15 -5.66
C TYR A 201 9.03 -12.58 -5.13
N ASP A 202 7.96 -13.14 -4.60
CA ASP A 202 7.93 -14.50 -4.06
C ASP A 202 7.33 -15.49 -5.06
N THR A 203 8.19 -16.06 -5.91
CA THR A 203 7.77 -17.01 -6.94
C THR A 203 7.19 -18.30 -6.36
N GLU A 204 7.72 -18.79 -5.24
CA GLU A 204 7.20 -20.00 -4.59
C GLU A 204 5.78 -19.76 -4.07
N LYS A 205 5.56 -18.62 -3.42
CA LYS A 205 4.21 -18.20 -3.02
C LYS A 205 3.29 -18.04 -4.23
N ALA A 206 3.75 -17.45 -5.32
CA ALA A 206 2.95 -17.29 -6.54
C ALA A 206 2.47 -18.63 -7.12
N GLU A 207 3.28 -19.69 -7.00
CA GLU A 207 2.94 -21.03 -7.49
C GLU A 207 2.05 -21.83 -6.52
N THR A 208 2.11 -21.53 -5.22
CA THR A 208 1.54 -22.37 -4.15
C THR A 208 0.41 -21.73 -3.35
N VAL A 209 0.18 -20.42 -3.50
CA VAL A 209 -0.82 -19.68 -2.73
C VAL A 209 -2.22 -20.29 -2.89
N PRO A 210 -2.94 -20.58 -1.79
CA PRO A 210 -4.25 -21.20 -1.86
C PRO A 210 -5.30 -20.23 -2.39
N ALA A 211 -6.38 -20.79 -2.94
CA ALA A 211 -7.55 -20.01 -3.30
C ALA A 211 -8.15 -19.30 -2.07
N GLY A 212 -8.51 -18.03 -2.22
CA GLY A 212 -9.05 -17.22 -1.12
C GLY A 212 -7.98 -16.59 -0.22
N TYR A 213 -6.71 -16.63 -0.62
CA TYR A 213 -5.65 -15.86 0.03
C TYR A 213 -5.97 -14.36 0.08
N LEU A 214 -5.69 -13.74 1.23
CA LEU A 214 -5.79 -12.30 1.47
C LEU A 214 -4.44 -11.82 2.04
N PRO A 215 -3.89 -10.69 1.56
CA PRO A 215 -2.62 -10.15 2.04
C PRO A 215 -2.68 -9.70 3.50
N ASP A 216 -1.59 -9.92 4.21
CA ASP A 216 -1.25 -9.21 5.44
C ASP A 216 -0.17 -8.17 5.10
N VAL A 217 -0.55 -6.89 5.20
CA VAL A 217 0.34 -5.77 4.85
C VAL A 217 1.54 -5.67 5.78
N ASP A 218 1.37 -6.05 7.04
CA ASP A 218 2.42 -6.01 8.06
C ASP A 218 3.35 -7.22 7.92
N GLU A 219 2.83 -8.39 7.54
CA GLU A 219 3.64 -9.55 7.14
C GLU A 219 4.53 -9.16 5.94
N THR A 220 3.93 -8.66 4.87
CA THR A 220 4.62 -8.26 3.63
C THR A 220 5.72 -7.23 3.92
N LEU A 221 5.40 -6.21 4.71
CA LEU A 221 6.39 -5.22 5.14
C LEU A 221 7.53 -5.86 5.94
N SER A 222 7.24 -6.80 6.83
CA SER A 222 8.27 -7.37 7.71
C SER A 222 9.17 -8.40 7.02
N THR A 223 8.62 -9.19 6.09
CA THR A 223 9.36 -10.22 5.36
C THR A 223 10.08 -9.62 4.15
N GLY A 224 9.60 -8.50 3.62
CA GLY A 224 10.09 -7.92 2.37
C GLY A 224 9.85 -8.87 1.19
N LYS A 225 8.81 -9.72 1.26
CA LYS A 225 8.48 -10.70 0.21
C LYS A 225 6.98 -10.75 -0.04
N GLY A 226 6.60 -10.91 -1.30
CA GLY A 226 5.19 -11.06 -1.67
C GLY A 226 4.97 -11.30 -3.16
N ILE A 227 3.72 -11.52 -3.52
CA ILE A 227 3.25 -11.59 -4.92
C ILE A 227 2.51 -10.31 -5.29
N CYS A 228 2.13 -10.13 -6.56
CA CYS A 228 1.47 -8.88 -7.03
C CYS A 228 0.34 -8.37 -6.12
N PHE A 229 -0.46 -9.25 -5.53
CA PHE A 229 -1.52 -8.88 -4.58
C PHE A 229 -0.98 -8.29 -3.27
N ASP A 230 0.13 -8.83 -2.73
CA ASP A 230 0.79 -8.31 -1.53
C ASP A 230 1.37 -6.91 -1.75
N TYR A 231 2.02 -6.70 -2.90
CA TYR A 231 2.54 -5.39 -3.29
C TYR A 231 1.41 -4.36 -3.40
N ALA A 232 0.34 -4.70 -4.10
CA ALA A 232 -0.80 -3.82 -4.30
C ALA A 232 -1.46 -3.48 -2.95
N ALA A 233 -1.67 -4.47 -2.07
CA ALA A 233 -2.27 -4.27 -0.76
C ALA A 233 -1.39 -3.42 0.16
N LEU A 234 -0.08 -3.70 0.25
CA LEU A 234 0.84 -2.90 1.06
C LEU A 234 0.88 -1.45 0.57
N THR A 235 1.05 -1.24 -0.74
CA THR A 235 1.10 0.11 -1.33
C THR A 235 -0.21 0.86 -1.08
N THR A 236 -1.36 0.19 -1.29
CA THR A 236 -2.67 0.78 -1.06
C THR A 236 -2.88 1.16 0.41
N ALA A 237 -2.51 0.29 1.36
CA ALA A 237 -2.62 0.59 2.78
C ALA A 237 -1.75 1.79 3.18
N MET A 238 -0.50 1.84 2.69
CA MET A 238 0.40 2.96 2.94
C MET A 238 -0.19 4.28 2.41
N LEU A 239 -0.70 4.31 1.18
CA LEU A 239 -1.28 5.52 0.57
C LEU A 239 -2.61 5.94 1.20
N ARG A 240 -3.53 5.00 1.44
CA ARG A 240 -4.80 5.28 2.13
C ARG A 240 -4.57 5.84 3.53
N SER A 241 -3.56 5.35 4.24
CA SER A 241 -3.16 5.90 5.55
C SER A 241 -2.59 7.31 5.50
N GLN A 242 -2.26 7.80 4.31
CA GLN A 242 -1.84 9.17 4.05
C GLN A 242 -2.97 10.02 3.46
N ASN A 243 -4.22 9.56 3.57
CA ASN A 243 -5.42 10.19 2.99
C ASN A 243 -5.36 10.33 1.46
N ILE A 244 -4.66 9.42 0.77
CA ILE A 244 -4.62 9.38 -0.70
C ILE A 244 -5.56 8.26 -1.18
N PRO A 245 -6.70 8.59 -1.82
CA PRO A 245 -7.63 7.58 -2.31
C PRO A 245 -6.94 6.66 -3.30
N THR A 246 -6.96 5.37 -3.02
CA THR A 246 -6.21 4.38 -3.81
C THR A 246 -7.07 3.16 -4.04
N ARG A 247 -7.18 2.76 -5.30
CA ARG A 247 -7.86 1.55 -5.77
C ARG A 247 -6.86 0.39 -5.78
N LEU A 248 -7.27 -0.76 -5.25
CA LEU A 248 -6.62 -2.03 -5.52
C LEU A 248 -7.43 -2.75 -6.60
N GLU A 249 -6.80 -2.98 -7.73
CA GLU A 249 -7.45 -3.58 -8.89
C GLU A 249 -6.90 -4.97 -9.15
N ILE A 250 -7.78 -5.91 -9.46
CA ILE A 250 -7.44 -7.29 -9.77
C ILE A 250 -8.07 -7.67 -11.11
N GLY A 251 -7.29 -8.32 -11.96
CA GLY A 251 -7.77 -8.78 -13.25
C GLY A 251 -6.67 -9.47 -14.05
N TYR A 252 -6.65 -9.23 -15.35
CA TYR A 252 -5.63 -9.81 -16.23
C TYR A 252 -4.77 -8.75 -16.89
N SER A 253 -3.45 -8.93 -16.80
CA SER A 253 -2.48 -8.28 -17.69
C SER A 253 -2.07 -9.29 -18.77
N GLY A 254 -2.60 -9.13 -19.98
CA GLY A 254 -2.50 -10.14 -21.03
C GLY A 254 -3.19 -11.45 -20.62
N LYS A 255 -2.40 -12.49 -20.32
CA LYS A 255 -2.89 -13.81 -19.86
C LYS A 255 -2.62 -14.07 -18.37
N ILE A 256 -1.94 -13.16 -17.70
CA ILE A 256 -1.47 -13.34 -16.32
C ILE A 256 -2.49 -12.67 -15.40
N TYR A 257 -2.99 -13.43 -14.42
CA TYR A 257 -3.82 -12.88 -13.35
C TYR A 257 -2.95 -11.98 -12.47
N HIS A 258 -3.37 -10.75 -12.27
CA HIS A 258 -2.52 -9.69 -11.73
C HIS A 258 -3.31 -8.72 -10.87
N ALA A 259 -2.60 -8.04 -9.97
CA ALA A 259 -3.12 -6.94 -9.18
C ALA A 259 -2.27 -5.69 -9.38
N TRP A 260 -2.90 -4.53 -9.47
CA TRP A 260 -2.26 -3.22 -9.62
C TRP A 260 -3.01 -2.17 -8.80
N ILE A 261 -2.52 -0.95 -8.81
CA ILE A 261 -3.16 0.18 -8.11
C ILE A 261 -3.43 1.34 -9.05
N SER A 262 -4.43 2.14 -8.69
CA SER A 262 -4.72 3.44 -9.27
C SER A 262 -4.95 4.44 -8.14
N VAL A 263 -4.43 5.66 -8.25
CA VAL A 263 -4.51 6.66 -7.17
C VAL A 263 -5.22 7.91 -7.65
N TYR A 264 -5.90 8.62 -6.75
CA TYR A 264 -6.52 9.90 -7.04
C TYR A 264 -5.68 11.04 -6.45
N ILE A 265 -5.43 12.08 -7.25
CA ILE A 265 -4.78 13.32 -6.83
C ILE A 265 -5.72 14.48 -7.17
N GLU A 266 -6.04 15.35 -6.21
CA GLU A 266 -7.10 16.38 -6.33
C GLU A 266 -7.00 17.22 -7.62
N ASP A 267 -5.80 17.69 -7.97
CA ASP A 267 -5.58 18.56 -9.15
C ASP A 267 -5.38 17.80 -10.47
N ILE A 268 -5.30 16.45 -10.44
CA ILE A 268 -5.00 15.62 -11.62
C ILE A 268 -6.17 14.69 -11.97
N GLY A 269 -6.87 14.19 -10.95
CA GLY A 269 -7.82 13.08 -11.05
C GLY A 269 -7.16 11.73 -10.83
N TRP A 270 -7.80 10.67 -11.36
CA TRP A 270 -7.29 9.31 -11.29
C TRP A 270 -6.05 9.14 -12.18
N ILE A 271 -4.97 8.68 -11.59
CA ILE A 271 -3.79 8.17 -12.27
C ILE A 271 -3.93 6.66 -12.27
N ASP A 272 -4.40 6.12 -13.40
CA ASP A 272 -4.73 4.71 -13.52
C ASP A 272 -3.49 3.84 -13.81
N LYS A 273 -3.52 2.58 -13.34
CA LYS A 273 -2.54 1.52 -13.67
C LYS A 273 -1.11 1.93 -13.32
N LEU A 274 -0.94 2.44 -12.09
CA LEU A 274 0.30 3.07 -11.63
C LEU A 274 1.47 2.09 -11.54
N ILE A 275 1.22 0.79 -11.34
CA ILE A 275 2.24 -0.25 -11.23
C ILE A 275 2.02 -1.33 -12.32
N GLU A 276 2.95 -1.44 -13.26
CA GLU A 276 2.97 -2.44 -14.35
C GLU A 276 4.09 -3.47 -14.16
N PHE A 277 3.78 -4.74 -14.44
CA PHE A 277 4.69 -5.88 -14.42
C PHE A 277 4.77 -6.55 -15.80
N THR A 278 5.99 -6.67 -16.32
CA THR A 278 6.31 -7.62 -17.41
C THR A 278 7.50 -8.48 -16.97
N GLY A 279 7.24 -9.57 -16.24
CA GLY A 279 8.30 -10.48 -15.79
C GLY A 279 9.23 -9.85 -14.76
N ASP A 280 10.50 -10.25 -14.74
CA ASP A 280 11.52 -10.00 -13.69
C ASP A 280 11.84 -8.51 -13.36
N ALA A 281 11.08 -7.54 -13.87
CA ALA A 281 11.28 -6.11 -13.64
C ALA A 281 9.97 -5.36 -13.35
N TRP A 282 10.04 -4.47 -12.35
CA TRP A 282 9.03 -3.47 -12.03
C TRP A 282 9.23 -2.26 -12.94
N THR A 283 8.22 -1.92 -13.75
CA THR A 283 8.36 -0.81 -14.70
C THR A 283 7.08 -0.01 -14.79
N ARG A 284 6.68 0.67 -13.70
CA ARG A 284 6.24 2.06 -13.86
C ARG A 284 6.16 2.86 -12.57
N MET A 285 6.93 3.95 -12.57
CA MET A 285 6.51 5.31 -12.25
C MET A 285 7.52 6.26 -12.93
N ASP A 286 7.07 7.20 -13.77
CA ASP A 286 7.86 8.39 -14.09
C ASP A 286 6.95 9.64 -14.00
N PRO A 287 6.89 10.30 -12.83
CA PRO A 287 6.14 11.53 -12.63
C PRO A 287 6.76 12.76 -13.36
N THR A 288 7.96 12.64 -13.94
CA THR A 288 8.61 13.71 -14.72
C THR A 288 7.92 13.93 -16.07
N PHE A 289 7.27 12.90 -16.64
CA PHE A 289 6.60 12.99 -17.94
C PHE A 289 5.21 13.61 -17.92
N ALA A 290 4.53 13.61 -16.77
CA ALA A 290 3.23 14.28 -16.62
C ALA A 290 3.34 15.81 -16.50
N SER A 291 4.56 16.33 -16.25
CA SER A 291 4.84 17.76 -16.10
C SER A 291 5.75 18.37 -17.17
N SER A 292 6.38 17.56 -18.04
CA SER A 292 7.26 18.07 -19.10
C SER A 292 6.58 18.16 -20.47
N ASN A 293 6.36 19.40 -20.92
CA ASN A 293 5.76 19.82 -22.20
C ASN A 293 6.54 19.45 -23.48
N GLU A 294 7.05 18.22 -23.69
CA GLU A 294 7.61 17.85 -25.00
C GLU A 294 7.24 16.43 -25.47
N ASN A 295 6.34 16.39 -26.46
CA ASN A 295 5.99 15.24 -27.29
C ASN A 295 7.22 14.49 -27.79
N ASN A 296 7.38 13.23 -27.40
CA ASN A 296 8.35 12.34 -28.03
C ASN A 296 7.70 10.98 -28.31
N GLU A 297 7.42 10.70 -29.59
CA GLU A 297 6.69 9.51 -30.08
C GLU A 297 7.30 8.17 -29.64
N LYS A 298 8.56 8.16 -29.20
CA LYS A 298 9.23 6.95 -28.66
C LYS A 298 8.82 6.60 -27.24
N ILE A 299 8.37 7.57 -26.44
CA ILE A 299 7.94 7.36 -25.05
C ILE A 299 6.48 6.90 -24.98
N LEU A 300 5.61 7.43 -25.84
CA LEU A 300 4.22 6.96 -26.02
C LEU A 300 4.15 5.48 -26.47
N LYS A 301 5.17 4.98 -27.16
CA LYS A 301 5.26 3.59 -27.60
C LYS A 301 5.77 2.62 -26.51
N TYR A 302 6.42 3.16 -25.48
CA TYR A 302 6.99 2.39 -24.36
C TYR A 302 6.05 2.32 -23.15
N ILE A 303 5.16 3.30 -23.02
CA ILE A 303 4.10 3.37 -21.99
C ILE A 303 2.95 2.37 -22.27
N GLY A 304 2.81 1.91 -23.51
CA GLY A 304 1.57 1.24 -23.95
C GLY A 304 0.36 2.17 -23.81
N ASP A 305 -0.80 1.75 -24.27
CA ASP A 305 -2.08 2.46 -24.05
C ASP A 305 -2.91 1.79 -22.92
N GLY A 306 -2.32 0.84 -22.21
CA GLY A 306 -3.00 0.02 -21.22
C GLY A 306 -4.07 -0.92 -21.81
N SER A 307 -4.10 -1.15 -23.13
CA SER A 307 -5.07 -2.01 -23.82
C SER A 307 -5.01 -3.49 -23.45
N ASN A 308 -3.90 -3.93 -22.84
CA ASN A 308 -3.72 -5.33 -22.41
C ASN A 308 -4.31 -5.63 -21.02
N TYR A 309 -4.86 -4.63 -20.32
CA TYR A 309 -5.44 -4.78 -18.98
C TYR A 309 -6.94 -4.96 -19.04
N ASN A 310 -7.41 -6.04 -18.44
CA ASN A 310 -8.82 -6.33 -18.28
C ASN A 310 -9.13 -6.39 -16.78
N LEU A 311 -9.70 -5.30 -16.25
CA LEU A 311 -10.16 -5.21 -14.86
C LEU A 311 -11.27 -6.23 -14.62
N GLN A 312 -11.17 -6.99 -13.53
CA GLN A 312 -12.24 -7.89 -13.09
C GLN A 312 -12.86 -7.42 -11.78
N TYR A 313 -12.03 -6.97 -10.84
CA TYR A 313 -12.45 -6.54 -9.53
C TYR A 313 -11.68 -5.29 -9.09
N LEU A 314 -12.38 -4.38 -8.44
CA LEU A 314 -11.94 -3.11 -7.89
C LEU A 314 -12.25 -3.10 -6.39
N HIS A 315 -11.26 -2.84 -5.56
CA HIS A 315 -11.30 -2.84 -4.10
C HIS A 315 -10.63 -1.60 -3.48
#